data_AF-A0A8H7PDA6-F1
#
_entry.id   AF-A0A8H7PDA6-F1
#
_cell.length_a   1.000
_cell.length_b   1.000
_cell.length_c   1.000
_cell.angle_alpha   90.00
_cell.angle_beta   90.00
_cell.angle_gamma   90.00
#
_symmetry.space_group_name_H-M   'P 1'
#
loop_
_entity.id
_entity.type
_entity.pdbx_description
1 polymer ?
#
loop_
_entity_poly.entity_id
_entity_poly.type
_entity_poly.pdbx_seq_one_letter_code
_entity_poly.pdbx_strand_id
1 'polypeptide(L)'
;MRLDSAFRYLSDALYVNNTNSLTYTTNFIRKLCSKLFLRAEAQVIDRVLEIFARRYWSCNSESLFGSSDVVYAVVYSLLLLNTDLHVAQGSHTRMTRSAFVRNTMMTVRDTRPPVQQDGRAIHQTKVWEDHMETMLRDMYTSV
;
A
#
# COMPACT_ATOMS: atom_id res chain seq x y z
N MET A 1 -11.82 6.78 -20.57
CA MET A 1 -10.35 6.65 -20.42
C MET A 1 -10.04 5.17 -20.51
N ARG A 2 -9.40 4.69 -21.58
CA ARG A 2 -9.25 3.24 -21.82
C ARG A 2 -8.21 2.65 -20.87
N LEU A 3 -8.51 1.48 -20.31
CA LEU A 3 -7.64 0.68 -19.42
C LEU A 3 -6.18 0.63 -19.91
N ASP A 4 -5.96 0.59 -21.22
CA ASP A 4 -4.62 0.56 -21.84
C ASP A 4 -3.74 1.78 -21.55
N SER A 5 -4.32 2.94 -21.24
CA SER A 5 -3.57 4.13 -20.85
C SER A 5 -3.13 4.07 -19.39
N ALA A 6 -3.97 3.50 -18.51
CA ALA A 6 -3.59 3.24 -17.12
C ALA A 6 -2.52 2.14 -17.04
N PHE A 7 -2.62 1.10 -17.87
CA PHE A 7 -1.63 0.04 -17.98
C PHE A 7 -0.28 0.51 -18.53
N ARG A 8 -0.27 1.33 -19.60
CA ARG A 8 0.97 1.97 -20.07
C ARG A 8 1.58 2.90 -19.02
N TYR A 9 0.76 3.69 -18.33
CA TYR A 9 1.23 4.56 -17.27
C TYR A 9 1.86 3.81 -16.08
N LEU A 10 1.25 2.68 -15.68
CA LEU A 10 1.82 1.76 -14.69
C LEU A 10 3.14 1.18 -15.18
N SER A 11 3.19 0.67 -16.42
CA SER A 11 4.39 0.12 -17.02
C SER A 11 5.53 1.13 -17.04
N ASP A 12 5.27 2.36 -17.50
CA ASP A 12 6.28 3.43 -17.60
C ASP A 12 6.73 3.94 -16.23
N ALA A 13 5.82 4.00 -15.24
CA ALA A 13 6.19 4.35 -13.87
C ALA A 13 7.03 3.25 -13.20
N LEU A 14 6.69 1.97 -13.43
CA LEU A 14 7.33 0.80 -12.82
C LEU A 14 8.69 0.46 -13.45
N TYR A 15 8.99 0.92 -14.67
CA TYR A 15 10.21 0.56 -15.40
C TYR A 15 11.44 1.41 -15.02
N VAL A 16 11.25 2.60 -14.43
CA VAL A 16 12.27 3.65 -14.56
C VAL A 16 13.27 3.77 -13.41
N ASN A 17 13.07 3.30 -12.16
CA ASN A 17 14.09 3.58 -11.14
C ASN A 17 14.21 2.55 -10.00
N ASN A 18 15.43 2.05 -9.83
CA ASN A 18 15.99 1.45 -8.62
C ASN A 18 16.17 2.53 -7.53
N THR A 19 15.08 3.08 -7.02
CA THR A 19 15.08 4.12 -5.99
C THR A 19 14.10 3.75 -4.87
N ASN A 20 14.53 3.91 -3.62
CA ASN A 20 13.80 3.72 -2.36
C ASN A 20 12.30 3.37 -2.50
N SER A 21 11.96 2.13 -2.16
CA SER A 21 10.65 1.54 -2.47
C SER A 21 9.45 2.24 -1.82
N LEU A 22 9.68 2.98 -0.72
CA LEU A 22 8.69 3.85 -0.06
C LEU A 22 8.30 5.05 -0.92
N THR A 23 9.28 5.78 -1.45
CA THR A 23 9.06 6.94 -2.34
C THR A 23 8.33 6.55 -3.61
N TYR A 24 8.62 5.35 -4.12
CA TYR A 24 7.93 4.82 -5.29
C TYR A 24 6.43 4.59 -5.01
N THR A 25 6.12 3.94 -3.89
CA THR A 25 4.75 3.61 -3.48
C THR A 25 3.89 4.85 -3.25
N THR A 26 4.41 5.84 -2.54
CA THR A 26 3.68 7.10 -2.25
C THR A 26 3.44 7.91 -3.52
N ASN A 27 4.43 8.02 -4.41
CA ASN A 27 4.28 8.71 -5.69
C ASN A 27 3.25 8.03 -6.60
N PHE A 28 3.24 6.70 -6.64
CA PHE A 28 2.23 5.94 -7.37
C PHE A 28 0.81 6.29 -6.90
N ILE A 29 0.57 6.27 -5.58
CA ILE A 29 -0.74 6.60 -5.01
C ILE A 29 -1.15 8.05 -5.32
N ARG A 30 -0.27 9.04 -5.14
CA ARG A 30 -0.59 10.44 -5.48
C ARG A 30 -1.00 10.60 -6.95
N LYS A 31 -0.30 9.91 -7.85
CA LYS A 31 -0.61 9.88 -9.29
C LYS A 31 -1.93 9.15 -9.59
N LEU A 32 -2.20 8.05 -8.88
CA LEU A 32 -3.44 7.29 -8.99
C LEU A 32 -4.65 8.13 -8.54
N CYS A 33 -4.57 8.80 -7.39
CA CYS A 33 -5.62 9.68 -6.87
C CYS A 33 -5.89 10.88 -7.79
N SER A 34 -4.84 11.52 -8.31
CA SER A 34 -4.98 12.71 -9.15
C SER A 34 -5.56 12.42 -10.54
N LYS A 35 -5.34 11.21 -11.11
CA LYS A 35 -5.73 10.89 -12.49
C LYS A 35 -6.83 9.85 -12.63
N LEU A 36 -6.85 8.81 -11.80
CA LEU A 36 -7.79 7.69 -11.91
C LEU A 36 -9.00 7.84 -10.98
N PHE A 37 -8.81 8.32 -9.75
CA PHE A 37 -9.89 8.32 -8.75
C PHE A 37 -11.10 9.16 -9.15
N LEU A 38 -10.91 10.26 -9.87
CA LEU A 38 -12.02 11.12 -10.32
C LEU A 38 -12.87 10.55 -11.47
N ARG A 39 -12.45 9.45 -12.11
CA ARG A 39 -13.09 8.97 -13.35
C ARG A 39 -13.18 7.44 -13.50
N ALA A 40 -12.66 6.66 -12.55
CA ALA A 40 -12.61 5.19 -12.64
C ALA A 40 -13.61 4.54 -11.69
N GLU A 41 -14.21 3.42 -12.13
CA GLU A 41 -15.03 2.56 -11.28
C GLU A 41 -14.15 1.83 -10.24
N ALA A 42 -14.72 1.52 -9.08
CA ALA A 42 -14.01 0.87 -7.97
C ALA A 42 -13.29 -0.42 -8.40
N GLN A 43 -13.92 -1.23 -9.26
CA GLN A 43 -13.34 -2.47 -9.80
C GLN A 43 -12.08 -2.24 -10.65
N VAL A 44 -11.97 -1.10 -11.33
CA VAL A 44 -10.79 -0.76 -12.13
C VAL A 44 -9.62 -0.38 -11.21
N ILE A 45 -9.90 0.38 -10.16
CA ILE A 45 -8.90 0.75 -9.15
C ILE A 45 -8.35 -0.52 -8.50
N ASP A 46 -9.22 -1.44 -8.10
CA ASP A 46 -8.86 -2.72 -7.49
C ASP A 46 -7.90 -3.53 -8.37
N ARG A 47 -8.25 -3.74 -9.64
CA ARG A 47 -7.38 -4.46 -10.60
C ARG A 47 -6.03 -3.77 -10.82
N VAL A 48 -6.00 -2.44 -10.85
CA VAL A 48 -4.76 -1.67 -10.96
C VAL A 48 -3.87 -1.88 -9.74
N LEU A 49 -4.44 -1.86 -8.54
CA LEU A 49 -3.71 -2.09 -7.30
C LEU A 49 -3.18 -3.52 -7.19
N GLU A 50 -3.94 -4.54 -7.59
CA GLU A 50 -3.45 -5.93 -7.62
C GLU A 50 -2.22 -6.09 -8.53
N ILE A 51 -2.28 -5.52 -9.74
CA ILE A 51 -1.19 -5.63 -10.70
C ILE A 51 0.04 -4.86 -10.21
N PHE A 52 -0.17 -3.68 -9.63
CA PHE A 52 0.89 -2.94 -8.96
C PHE A 52 1.54 -3.77 -7.86
N ALA A 53 0.74 -4.37 -6.97
CA ALA A 53 1.25 -5.12 -5.83
C ALA A 53 2.06 -6.35 -6.25
N ARG A 54 1.56 -7.13 -7.22
CA ARG A 54 2.29 -8.27 -7.80
C ARG A 54 3.59 -7.83 -8.45
N ARG A 55 3.58 -6.75 -9.23
CA ARG A 55 4.78 -6.24 -9.90
C ARG A 55 5.79 -5.72 -8.91
N TYR A 56 5.36 -4.91 -7.95
CA TYR A 56 6.21 -4.40 -6.88
C TYR A 56 6.87 -5.55 -6.11
N TRP A 57 6.10 -6.58 -5.73
CA TRP A 57 6.62 -7.77 -5.06
C TRP A 57 7.63 -8.53 -5.92
N SER A 58 7.35 -8.73 -7.22
CA SER A 58 8.28 -9.41 -8.12
C SER A 58 9.62 -8.70 -8.29
N CYS A 59 9.64 -7.37 -8.12
CA CYS A 59 10.86 -6.56 -8.20
C CYS A 59 11.54 -6.38 -6.83
N ASN A 60 10.85 -6.65 -5.72
CA ASN A 60 11.31 -6.38 -4.36
C ASN A 60 10.93 -7.56 -3.44
N SER A 61 11.26 -8.79 -3.83
CA SER A 61 10.89 -10.00 -3.08
C SER A 61 11.58 -10.13 -1.72
N GLU A 62 12.65 -9.36 -1.49
CA GLU A 62 13.34 -9.27 -0.20
C GLU A 62 12.78 -8.17 0.71
N SER A 63 11.73 -7.46 0.27
CA SER A 63 11.13 -6.38 1.05
C SER A 63 10.33 -6.89 2.26
N LEU A 64 10.13 -5.99 3.22
CA LEU A 64 9.41 -6.24 4.47
C LEU A 64 8.00 -6.82 4.28
N PHE A 65 7.36 -6.65 3.14
CA PHE A 65 5.97 -7.05 2.92
C PHE A 65 5.74 -8.56 2.94
N GLY A 66 6.72 -9.38 2.54
CA GLY A 66 6.63 -10.84 2.61
C GLY A 66 5.66 -11.52 1.62
N SER A 67 4.71 -10.80 1.02
CA SER A 67 3.87 -11.27 -0.08
C SER A 67 3.28 -10.11 -0.88
N SER A 68 2.79 -10.39 -2.11
CA SER A 68 2.03 -9.41 -2.89
C SER A 68 0.73 -8.99 -2.23
N ASP A 69 0.11 -9.85 -1.43
CA ASP A 69 -1.18 -9.56 -0.78
C ASP A 69 -1.00 -8.54 0.34
N VAL A 70 0.11 -8.62 1.09
CA VAL A 70 0.47 -7.61 2.09
C VAL A 70 0.82 -6.28 1.40
N VAL A 71 1.52 -6.30 0.26
CA VAL A 71 1.76 -5.08 -0.53
C VAL A 71 0.43 -4.46 -0.95
N TYR A 72 -0.49 -5.25 -1.49
CA TYR A 72 -1.82 -4.78 -1.90
C TYR A 72 -2.56 -4.14 -0.73
N ALA A 73 -2.62 -4.82 0.43
CA ALA A 73 -3.31 -4.31 1.62
C ALA A 73 -2.74 -2.95 2.06
N VAL A 74 -1.42 -2.81 2.10
CA VAL A 74 -0.76 -1.54 2.48
C VAL A 74 -1.03 -0.44 1.46
N VAL A 75 -0.92 -0.74 0.17
CA VAL A 75 -1.13 0.24 -0.91
C VAL A 75 -2.59 0.69 -0.95
N TYR A 76 -3.54 -0.22 -0.73
CA TYR A 76 -4.97 0.09 -0.62
C TYR A 76 -5.23 0.98 0.60
N SER A 77 -4.68 0.66 1.77
CA SER A 77 -4.77 1.53 2.95
C SER A 77 -4.15 2.92 2.70
N LEU A 78 -3.05 2.99 1.96
CA LEU A 78 -2.41 4.26 1.60
C LEU A 78 -3.27 5.08 0.63
N LEU A 79 -3.99 4.44 -0.29
CA LEU A 79 -4.99 5.08 -1.14
C LEU A 79 -6.11 5.70 -0.30
N LEU A 80 -6.68 4.93 0.64
CA LEU A 80 -7.71 5.43 1.55
C LEU A 80 -7.23 6.62 2.38
N LEU A 81 -5.99 6.55 2.90
CA LEU A 81 -5.37 7.65 3.63
C LEU A 81 -5.23 8.90 2.76
N ASN A 82 -4.72 8.75 1.52
CA ASN A 82 -4.59 9.88 0.60
C ASN A 82 -5.94 10.51 0.26
N THR A 83 -6.98 9.69 0.06
CA THR A 83 -8.34 10.18 -0.16
C THR A 83 -8.86 10.95 1.04
N ASP A 84 -8.69 10.43 2.26
CA ASP A 84 -9.16 11.07 3.49
C ASP A 84 -8.46 12.42 3.77
N LEU A 85 -7.14 12.49 3.56
CA LEU A 85 -6.33 13.68 3.86
C LEU A 85 -6.47 14.79 2.80
N HIS A 86 -6.59 14.42 1.51
CA HIS A 86 -6.43 15.37 0.41
C HIS A 86 -7.65 15.50 -0.51
N VAL A 87 -8.52 14.48 -0.58
CA VAL A 87 -9.65 14.45 -1.54
C VAL A 87 -10.99 14.69 -0.86
N ALA A 88 -11.20 14.14 0.32
CA ALA A 88 -12.40 14.35 1.10
C ALA A 88 -12.46 15.83 1.54
N GLN A 89 -13.49 16.55 1.08
CA GLN A 89 -13.76 17.93 1.46
C GLN A 89 -14.92 17.96 2.46
N GLY A 90 -14.75 18.66 3.58
CA GLY A 90 -15.81 18.82 4.58
C GLY A 90 -15.29 18.89 6.03
N SER A 91 -16.23 18.94 6.98
CA SER A 91 -15.96 18.86 8.41
C SER A 91 -15.97 17.39 8.88
N HIS A 92 -14.99 16.62 8.44
CA HIS A 92 -14.73 15.28 9.00
C HIS A 92 -13.38 15.25 9.71
N THR A 93 -13.30 14.44 10.75
CA THR A 93 -12.05 14.22 11.47
C THR A 93 -11.13 13.37 10.60
N ARG A 94 -10.00 13.96 10.18
CA ARG A 94 -8.96 13.26 9.42
C ARG A 94 -8.44 12.05 10.19
N MET A 95 -8.13 10.99 9.46
CA MET A 95 -7.53 9.78 9.99
C MET A 95 -6.19 10.12 10.64
N THR A 96 -6.03 9.77 11.92
CA THR A 96 -4.78 9.99 12.64
C THR A 96 -3.74 8.94 12.28
N ARG A 97 -2.45 9.24 12.48
CA ARG A 97 -1.34 8.28 12.28
C ARG A 97 -1.58 6.96 13.03
N SER A 98 -2.03 7.04 14.28
CA SER A 98 -2.32 5.86 15.10
C SER A 98 -3.50 5.05 14.56
N ALA A 99 -4.53 5.72 14.03
CA ALA A 99 -5.66 5.04 13.39
C ALA A 99 -5.23 4.34 12.09
N PHE A 100 -4.43 5.01 11.25
CA PHE A 100 -3.89 4.44 10.01
C PHE A 100 -3.06 3.17 10.29
N VAL A 101 -2.12 3.25 11.22
CA VAL A 101 -1.25 2.11 11.59
C VAL A 101 -2.09 0.94 12.09
N ARG A 102 -2.97 1.18 13.06
CA ARG A 102 -3.82 0.13 13.66
C ARG A 102 -4.70 -0.55 12.62
N ASN A 103 -5.40 0.23 11.80
CA ASN A 103 -6.34 -0.31 10.81
C ASN A 103 -5.59 -1.12 9.75
N THR A 104 -4.43 -0.63 9.29
CA THR A 104 -3.63 -1.33 8.28
C THR A 104 -2.99 -2.60 8.84
N MET A 105 -2.47 -2.57 10.07
CA MET A 105 -1.92 -3.76 10.73
C MET A 105 -2.95 -4.86 10.92
N MET A 106 -4.21 -4.52 11.18
CA MET A 106 -5.30 -5.49 11.26
C MET A 106 -5.47 -6.24 9.93
N THR A 107 -5.63 -5.50 8.82
CA THR A 107 -5.74 -6.09 7.48
C THR A 107 -4.50 -6.92 7.09
N VAL A 108 -3.31 -6.44 7.43
CA VAL A 108 -2.06 -7.12 7.14
C VAL A 108 -1.91 -8.43 7.92
N ARG A 109 -2.42 -8.51 9.15
CA ARG A 109 -2.45 -9.77 9.91
C ARG A 109 -3.43 -10.76 9.31
N ASP A 110 -4.61 -10.30 8.88
CA ASP A 110 -5.64 -11.15 8.29
C ASP A 110 -5.24 -11.73 6.92
N THR A 111 -4.37 -11.02 6.19
CA THR A 111 -3.83 -11.49 4.90
C THR A 111 -2.69 -12.50 5.03
N ARG A 112 -2.12 -12.67 6.23
CA ARG A 112 -1.05 -13.65 6.46
C ARG A 112 -1.60 -15.01 6.87
N PRO A 113 -1.00 -16.11 6.38
CA PRO A 113 -1.37 -17.44 6.84
C PRO A 113 -1.07 -17.58 8.35
N PRO A 114 -1.88 -18.37 9.08
CA PRO A 114 -1.68 -18.58 10.51
C PRO A 114 -0.30 -19.19 10.79
N VAL A 115 0.47 -18.52 11.66
CA VAL A 115 1.79 -18.98 12.08
C VAL A 115 1.63 -20.18 13.01
N GLN A 116 2.29 -21.30 12.68
CA GLN A 116 2.36 -22.46 13.58
C GLN A 116 3.03 -22.05 14.89
N GLN A 117 2.45 -22.45 16.03
CA GLN A 117 2.85 -22.00 17.37
C GLN A 117 4.22 -22.60 17.79
N ASP A 118 5.30 -22.08 17.22
CA ASP A 118 6.67 -22.30 17.67
C ASP A 118 7.20 -21.00 18.30
N GLY A 119 7.86 -21.09 19.45
CA GLY A 119 8.36 -19.94 20.20
C GLY A 119 9.32 -19.06 19.40
N ARG A 120 10.09 -19.64 18.47
CA ARG A 120 10.95 -18.88 17.55
C ARG A 120 10.14 -18.09 16.51
N ALA A 121 9.07 -18.68 15.99
CA ALA A 121 8.19 -18.06 15.00
C ALA A 121 7.40 -16.88 15.59
N ILE A 122 7.02 -16.96 16.88
CA ILE A 122 6.34 -15.87 17.61
C ILE A 122 7.26 -14.66 17.73
N HIS A 123 8.52 -14.85 18.14
CA HIS A 123 9.47 -13.74 18.27
C HIS A 123 9.73 -13.05 16.94
N GLN A 124 9.97 -13.83 15.87
CA GLN A 124 10.23 -13.27 14.55
C GLN A 124 9.01 -12.53 13.98
N THR A 125 7.80 -13.00 14.29
CA THR A 125 6.56 -12.30 13.94
C THR A 125 6.49 -10.94 14.63
N LYS A 126 6.80 -10.87 15.93
CA LYS A 126 6.78 -9.60 16.68
C LYS A 126 7.80 -8.59 16.15
N VAL A 127 9.03 -9.02 15.89
CA VAL A 127 10.08 -8.16 15.30
C VAL A 127 9.65 -7.63 13.94
N TRP A 128 9.03 -8.47 13.12
CA TRP A 128 8.48 -8.05 11.83
C TRP A 128 7.34 -7.04 11.99
N GLU A 129 6.43 -7.25 12.95
CA GLU A 129 5.33 -6.33 13.23
C GLU A 129 5.84 -4.95 13.65
N ASP A 130 6.87 -4.89 14.50
CA ASP A 130 7.47 -3.63 14.94
C ASP A 130 8.09 -2.85 13.76
N HIS A 131 8.78 -3.55 12.85
CA HIS A 131 9.29 -2.94 11.62
C HIS A 131 8.17 -2.47 10.69
N MET A 132 7.11 -3.28 10.53
CA MET A 132 5.96 -2.94 9.70
C MET A 132 5.24 -1.69 10.25
N GLU A 133 5.02 -1.63 11.56
CA GLU A 133 4.46 -0.45 12.21
C GLU A 133 5.30 0.79 11.99
N THR A 134 6.63 0.68 12.13
CA THR A 134 7.57 1.78 11.90
C THR A 134 7.49 2.28 10.46
N MET A 135 7.45 1.38 9.49
CA MET A 135 7.29 1.73 8.09
C MET A 135 5.93 2.39 7.79
N LEU A 136 4.83 1.86 8.33
CA LEU A 136 3.49 2.47 8.20
C LEU A 136 3.45 3.89 8.78
N ARG A 137 4.10 4.06 9.91
CA ARG A 137 4.28 5.33 10.61
C ARG A 137 5.02 6.36 9.77
N ASP A 138 6.05 5.95 9.05
CA ASP A 138 6.83 6.81 8.15
C ASP A 138 6.07 7.12 6.86
N MET A 139 5.34 6.13 6.32
CA MET A 139 4.47 6.34 5.17
C MET A 139 3.41 7.40 5.44
N TYR A 140 2.76 7.37 6.61
CA TYR A 140 1.79 8.40 7.00
C TYR A 140 2.39 9.81 6.96
N THR A 141 3.64 9.99 7.42
CA THR A 141 4.29 11.31 7.41
C THR A 141 4.73 11.78 6.03
N SER A 142 4.80 10.86 5.06
CA SER A 142 5.22 11.16 3.68
C SER A 142 4.06 11.43 2.71
N VAL A 143 2.81 11.25 3.15
CA VAL A 143 1.57 11.57 2.40
C VAL A 143 1.21 13.05 2.54
#